data_AF-A0A941FJH9-F1
#
_entry.id   AF-A0A941FJH9-F1
#
_cell.length_a   1.000
_cell.length_b   1.000
_cell.length_c   1.000
_cell.angle_alpha   90.00
_cell.angle_beta   90.00
_cell.angle_gamma   90.00
#
_symmetry.space_group_name_H-M   'P 1'
#
loop_
_entity.id
_entity.type
_entity.pdbx_description
1 polymer ?
#
loop_
_entity_poly.entity_id
_entity_poly.type
_entity_poly.pdbx_seq_one_letter_code
_entity_poly.pdbx_strand_id
1 'polypeptide(L)'
;MMLLTLIVFIFITKKANFPLPFLLGPLMAAALFNLAGPGALQIPDFWLNLSQLLIGAHLGYTLKVDNPRLFRKMFGAVFVSNVLLIDFCYYLSIQFALTLSLQANELF
;
A
#
# COMPACT_ATOMS: atom_id res chain seq x y z
N MET A 1 -3.56 -24.15 5.73
CA MET A 1 -3.89 -23.48 4.44
C MET A 1 -3.28 -22.09 4.32
N MET A 2 -3.49 -21.18 5.28
CA MET A 2 -2.95 -19.78 5.23
C MET A 2 -1.43 -19.66 5.10
N LEU A 3 -0.65 -20.50 5.78
CA LEU A 3 0.81 -20.44 5.68
C LEU A 3 1.32 -20.77 4.27
N LEU A 4 0.61 -21.64 3.55
CA LEU A 4 0.97 -22.02 2.18
C LEU A 4 0.68 -20.88 1.19
N THR A 5 -0.45 -20.18 1.35
CA THR A 5 -0.80 -19.04 0.48
C THR A 5 0.17 -17.87 0.66
N LEU A 6 0.65 -17.62 1.88
CA LEU A 6 1.67 -16.61 2.17
C LEU A 6 2.99 -16.91 1.43
N ILE A 7 3.46 -18.15 1.49
CA ILE A 7 4.72 -18.57 0.87
C ILE A 7 4.64 -18.45 -0.66
N VAL A 8 3.50 -18.83 -1.25
CA VAL A 8 3.26 -18.68 -2.70
C VAL A 8 3.30 -17.21 -3.12
N PHE A 9 2.64 -16.33 -2.37
CA PHE A 9 2.64 -14.90 -2.68
C PHE A 9 4.02 -14.26 -2.58
N ILE A 10 4.80 -14.62 -1.56
CA ILE A 10 6.20 -14.16 -1.41
C ILE A 10 7.05 -14.62 -2.59
N PHE A 11 6.87 -15.84 -3.08
CA PHE A 11 7.61 -16.36 -4.23
C PHE A 11 7.27 -15.60 -5.52
N ILE A 12 5.99 -15.28 -5.72
CA ILE A 12 5.50 -14.50 -6.87
C ILE A 12 6.03 -13.06 -6.82
N THR A 13 5.92 -12.37 -5.67
CA THR A 13 6.40 -10.98 -5.53
C THR A 13 7.92 -10.89 -5.62
N LYS A 14 8.65 -11.90 -5.14
CA LYS A 14 10.11 -11.99 -5.30
C LYS A 14 10.52 -12.14 -6.78
N LYS A 15 9.79 -12.95 -7.56
CA LYS A 15 10.04 -13.10 -9.01
C LYS A 15 9.71 -11.82 -9.79
N ALA A 16 8.76 -11.01 -9.31
CA ALA A 16 8.35 -9.76 -9.92
C ALA A 16 9.21 -8.53 -9.54
N ASN A 17 10.33 -8.70 -8.82
CA ASN A 17 11.23 -7.62 -8.38
C ASN A 17 10.52 -6.49 -7.61
N PHE A 18 9.49 -6.81 -6.82
CA PHE A 18 8.87 -5.80 -5.98
C PHE A 18 9.87 -5.27 -4.95
N PRO A 19 9.84 -3.97 -4.62
CA PRO A 19 10.81 -3.35 -3.70
C PRO A 19 10.71 -3.87 -2.26
N LEU A 20 9.62 -4.56 -1.87
CA LEU A 20 9.39 -5.11 -0.52
C LEU A 20 8.62 -6.44 -0.54
N PRO A 21 9.17 -7.54 -1.08
CA PRO A 21 8.43 -8.79 -1.30
C PRO A 21 8.00 -9.45 0.02
N PHE A 22 8.81 -9.29 1.08
CA PHE A 22 8.51 -9.81 2.42
C PHE A 22 7.39 -9.05 3.16
N LEU A 23 6.99 -7.87 2.67
CA LEU A 23 5.96 -7.04 3.27
C LEU A 23 4.70 -6.99 2.39
N LEU A 24 4.90 -6.83 1.07
CA LEU A 24 3.83 -6.85 0.06
C LEU A 24 3.22 -8.24 -0.14
N GLY A 25 4.02 -9.30 -0.06
CA GLY A 25 3.53 -10.68 -0.21
C GLY A 25 2.47 -11.03 0.85
N PRO A 26 2.76 -10.86 2.16
CA PRO A 26 1.78 -11.06 3.22
C PRO A 26 0.57 -10.13 3.12
N LEU A 27 0.77 -8.87 2.72
CA LEU A 27 -0.32 -7.89 2.57
C LEU A 27 -1.29 -8.29 1.43
N MET A 28 -0.77 -8.70 0.28
CA MET A 28 -1.58 -9.20 -0.84
C MET A 28 -2.30 -10.50 -0.47
N ALA A 29 -1.62 -11.42 0.21
CA ALA A 29 -2.23 -12.64 0.69
C ALA A 29 -3.36 -12.36 1.70
N ALA A 30 -3.18 -11.41 2.61
CA ALA A 30 -4.22 -10.96 3.53
C ALA A 30 -5.41 -10.31 2.80
N ALA A 31 -5.16 -9.48 1.78
CA ALA A 31 -6.20 -8.87 0.96
C ALA A 31 -7.02 -9.91 0.18
N LEU A 32 -6.35 -10.91 -0.41
CA LEU A 32 -7.03 -12.02 -1.11
C LEU A 32 -7.78 -12.92 -0.16
N PHE A 33 -7.24 -13.16 1.04
CA PHE A 33 -7.92 -13.93 2.07
C PHE A 33 -9.16 -13.19 2.59
N ASN A 34 -9.08 -11.87 2.73
CA ASN A 34 -10.23 -11.03 3.04
C ASN A 34 -11.33 -11.14 1.96
N LEU A 35 -10.94 -11.12 0.68
CA LEU A 35 -11.85 -11.31 -0.45
C LEU A 35 -12.46 -12.73 -0.52
N ALA A 36 -11.71 -13.75 -0.08
CA ALA A 36 -12.10 -15.15 -0.16
C ALA A 36 -13.07 -15.61 0.95
N GLY A 37 -13.39 -14.76 1.94
CA GLY A 37 -14.54 -14.99 2.83
C GLY A 37 -14.32 -15.55 4.25
N PRO A 38 -13.14 -15.97 4.75
CA PRO A 38 -13.01 -16.36 6.16
C PRO A 38 -13.03 -15.20 7.18
N GLY A 39 -13.27 -13.97 6.73
CA GLY A 39 -13.19 -12.78 7.57
C GLY A 39 -11.76 -12.25 7.70
N ALA A 40 -11.64 -10.94 7.91
CA ALA A 40 -10.35 -10.31 8.18
C ALA A 40 -9.72 -10.95 9.42
N LEU A 41 -8.43 -11.27 9.35
CA LEU A 41 -7.66 -11.67 10.52
C LEU A 41 -7.66 -10.51 11.50
N GLN A 42 -8.46 -10.62 12.56
CA GLN A 42 -8.52 -9.62 13.63
C GLN A 42 -7.26 -9.76 14.48
N ILE A 43 -6.20 -9.10 14.04
CA ILE A 43 -4.98 -8.93 14.82
C ILE A 43 -5.29 -7.83 15.85
N PRO A 44 -4.98 -8.02 17.14
CA PRO A 44 -5.22 -7.00 18.16
C PRO A 44 -4.52 -5.68 17.79
N ASP A 45 -5.22 -4.55 17.98
CA ASP A 45 -4.72 -3.22 17.58
C ASP A 45 -3.35 -2.89 18.15
N PHE A 46 -3.06 -3.37 19.36
CA PHE A 46 -1.75 -3.22 19.99
C PHE A 46 -0.61 -3.78 19.12
N TRP A 47 -0.77 -4.99 18.58
CA TRP A 47 0.24 -5.63 17.75
C TRP A 47 0.35 -4.98 16.37
N LEU A 48 -0.78 -4.55 15.80
CA LEU A 48 -0.78 -3.81 14.54
C LEU A 48 -0.04 -2.48 14.68
N ASN A 49 -0.37 -1.68 15.69
CA ASN A 49 0.27 -0.39 15.93
C ASN A 49 1.77 -0.55 16.21
N LEU A 50 2.16 -1.55 17.01
CA LEU A 50 3.56 -1.84 17.27
C LEU A 50 4.32 -2.21 15.98
N SER A 51 3.73 -3.06 15.14
CA SER A 51 4.34 -3.46 13.87
C SER A 51 4.52 -2.28 12.92
N GLN A 52 3.53 -1.39 12.82
CA GLN A 52 3.59 -0.18 12.00
C GLN A 52 4.68 0.78 12.48
N LEU A 53 4.83 0.94 13.80
CA LEU A 53 5.89 1.75 14.39
C LEU A 53 7.28 1.19 14.05
N LEU A 54 7.47 -0.12 14.20
CA LEU A 54 8.74 -0.79 13.88
C LEU A 54 9.09 -0.69 12.38
N ILE A 55 8.11 -0.95 11.51
CA ILE A 55 8.29 -0.83 10.05
C ILE A 55 8.58 0.62 9.68
N GLY A 56 7.84 1.58 10.23
CA GLY A 56 8.05 3.01 10.02
C GLY A 56 9.44 3.46 10.45
N ALA A 57 9.91 3.01 11.62
CA ALA A 57 11.26 3.31 12.11
C ALA A 57 12.35 2.70 11.21
N HIS A 58 12.18 1.45 10.77
CA HIS A 58 13.12 0.79 9.86
C HIS A 58 13.18 1.46 8.49
N LEU A 59 12.02 1.85 7.92
CA LEU A 59 11.95 2.59 6.66
C LEU A 59 12.59 3.98 6.80
N GLY A 60 12.32 4.67 7.90
CA GLY A 60 12.94 5.95 8.24
C GLY A 60 14.46 5.87 8.36
N TYR A 61 14.98 4.81 8.99
CA TYR A 61 16.43 4.56 9.06
C TYR A 61 17.04 4.22 7.70
N THR A 62 16.30 3.50 6.84
CA THR A 62 16.75 3.13 5.49
C THR A 62 16.83 4.34 4.56
N LEU A 63 16.06 5.40 4.83
CA LEU A 63 16.15 6.67 4.11
C LEU A 63 17.48 7.36 4.42
N LYS A 64 18.49 7.05 3.61
CA LYS A 64 19.83 7.60 3.76
C LYS A 64 19.84 9.09 3.41
N VAL A 65 19.82 9.95 4.43
CA VAL A 65 19.89 11.42 4.26
C VAL A 65 21.34 11.86 4.06
N ASP A 66 21.97 11.39 2.98
CA ASP A 66 23.36 11.74 2.67
C ASP A 66 23.49 13.22 2.22
N ASN A 67 22.40 13.84 1.74
CA ASN A 67 22.40 15.22 1.25
C ASN A 67 21.09 15.95 1.60
N PRO A 68 21.07 16.89 2.57
CA PRO A 68 19.83 17.55 3.00
C PRO A 68 19.18 18.40 1.91
N ARG A 69 19.97 18.97 0.98
CA ARG A 69 19.46 19.70 -0.19
C ARG A 69 18.74 18.77 -1.18
N LEU A 70 19.31 17.60 -1.45
CA LEU A 70 18.72 16.61 -2.34
C LEU A 70 17.48 15.97 -1.69
N PHE A 71 17.55 15.68 -0.39
CA PHE A 71 16.41 15.20 0.40
C PHE A 71 15.22 16.15 0.31
N ARG A 72 15.41 17.45 0.54
CA ARG A 72 14.32 18.44 0.42
C ARG A 72 13.74 18.50 -0.99
N LYS A 73 14.58 18.39 -2.02
CA LYS A 73 14.13 18.38 -3.43
C LYS A 73 13.35 17.10 -3.76
N MET A 74 13.83 15.93 -3.30
CA MET A 74 13.15 14.65 -3.47
C MET A 74 11.84 14.61 -2.70
N PHE A 75 11.82 15.08 -1.46
CA PHE A 75 10.60 15.16 -0.65
C PHE A 75 9.56 16.06 -1.33
N GLY A 76 9.96 17.24 -1.81
CA GLY A 76 9.09 18.11 -2.59
C GLY A 76 8.59 17.45 -3.88
N ALA A 77 9.47 16.77 -4.62
CA ALA A 77 9.09 16.06 -5.84
C ALA A 77 8.09 14.92 -5.56
N VAL A 78 8.35 14.10 -4.53
CA VAL A 78 7.46 13.00 -4.12
C VAL A 78 6.11 13.54 -3.67
N PHE A 79 6.09 14.64 -2.91
CA PHE A 79 4.86 15.28 -2.47
C PHE A 79 4.04 15.80 -3.66
N VAL A 80 4.66 16.56 -4.56
CA VAL A 80 4.00 17.07 -5.77
C VAL A 80 3.49 15.93 -6.64
N SER A 81 4.31 14.89 -6.87
CA SER A 81 3.87 13.73 -7.66
C SER A 81 2.69 13.00 -7.03
N ASN A 82 2.65 12.84 -5.70
CA ASN A 82 1.51 12.20 -5.05
C ASN A 82 0.24 13.05 -5.14
N VAL A 83 0.34 14.37 -4.89
CA VAL A 83 -0.79 15.28 -5.06
C VAL A 83 -1.32 15.22 -6.49
N LEU A 84 -0.43 15.31 -7.49
CA LEU A 84 -0.82 15.23 -8.90
C LEU A 84 -1.50 13.91 -9.24
N LEU A 85 -1.00 12.80 -8.69
CA LEU A 85 -1.57 11.47 -8.91
C LEU A 85 -2.95 11.34 -8.28
N ILE A 86 -3.12 11.80 -7.04
CA ILE A 86 -4.41 11.80 -6.34
C ILE A 86 -5.43 12.63 -7.11
N ASP A 87 -5.05 13.84 -7.52
CA ASP A 87 -5.90 14.73 -8.31
C ASP A 87 -6.30 14.08 -9.64
N PHE A 88 -5.35 13.43 -10.32
CA PHE A 88 -5.62 12.72 -11.57
C PHE A 88 -6.58 11.54 -11.37
N CYS A 89 -6.39 10.73 -10.33
CA CYS A 89 -7.29 9.62 -10.00
C CYS A 89 -8.69 10.13 -9.66
N TYR A 90 -8.80 11.22 -8.90
CA TYR A 90 -10.07 11.83 -8.54
C TYR A 90 -10.81 12.37 -9.77
N TYR A 91 -10.10 13.06 -10.66
CA TYR A 91 -10.63 13.53 -11.93
C TYR A 91 -11.16 12.36 -12.79
N LEU A 92 -10.38 11.28 -12.90
CA LEU A 92 -10.76 10.11 -13.67
C LEU A 92 -11.98 9.41 -13.05
N SER A 93 -12.07 9.35 -11.72
CA SER A 93 -13.23 8.84 -11.00
C SER A 93 -14.50 9.63 -11.32
N ILE A 94 -14.44 10.96 -11.35
CA ILE A 94 -15.59 11.80 -11.72
C ILE A 94 -16.00 11.55 -13.17
N GLN A 95 -15.03 11.50 -14.08
CA GLN A 95 -15.32 11.28 -15.50
C GLN A 95 -15.96 9.90 -15.74
N PHE A 96 -15.52 8.89 -15.01
CA PHE A 96 -16.08 7.55 -15.06
C PHE A 96 -17.50 7.52 -14.48
N ALA A 97 -17.75 8.22 -13.37
CA ALA A 97 -19.07 8.35 -12.77
C ALA A 97 -20.08 9.05 -13.69
N LEU A 98 -19.66 10.11 -14.38
CA LEU A 98 -20.49 10.83 -15.36
C LEU A 98 -20.81 9.98 -16.60
N THR A 99 -19.89 9.13 -17.03
CA THR A 99 -20.07 8.27 -18.22
C THR A 99 -20.99 7.09 -17.95
N LEU A 100 -20.98 6.54 -16.72
CA LEU A 100 -21.71 5.32 -16.38
C LEU A 100 -23.07 5.56 -15.68
N SER A 101 -23.44 6.81 -15.38
CA SER A 101 -24.69 7.15 -14.65
C SER A 101 -24.85 6.40 -13.32
N LEU A 102 -23.75 5.93 -12.70
CA LEU A 102 -23.78 5.40 -11.35
C LEU A 102 -23.67 6.56 -10.37
N GLN A 103 -24.74 6.76 -9.62
CA GLN A 103 -24.86 7.75 -8.56
C GLN A 103 -23.71 7.53 -7.57
N ALA A 104 -22.86 8.54 -7.39
CA ALA A 104 -21.65 8.53 -6.56
C ALA A 104 -21.93 8.35 -5.04
N ASN A 105 -23.12 7.90 -4.67
CA ASN A 105 -23.65 7.82 -3.32
C ASN A 105 -23.49 6.43 -2.67
N GLU A 106 -23.05 5.41 -3.42
CA GLU A 106 -22.88 4.03 -2.94
C GLU A 106 -21.40 3.62 -2.77
N LEU A 107 -20.46 4.56 -2.96
CA LEU A 107 -19.02 4.28 -3.06
C LEU A 107 -18.17 4.93 -1.95
N PHE A 108 -18.81 5.58 -0.97
CA PHE A 108 -18.20 6.12 0.24
C PHE A 108 -18.92 5.63 1.49
#